data_AF-A0A3N5I8M8-F1
#
_entry.id   AF-A0A3N5I8M8-F1
#
_cell.length_a   1.000
_cell.length_b   1.000
_cell.length_c   1.000
_cell.angle_alpha   90.00
_cell.angle_beta   90.00
_cell.angle_gamma   90.00
#
_symmetry.space_group_name_H-M   'P 1'
#
loop_
_entity.id
_entity.type
_entity.pdbx_description
1 polymer ?
#
loop_
_entity_poly.entity_id
_entity_poly.type
_entity_poly.pdbx_seq_one_letter_code
_entity_poly.pdbx_strand_id
1 'polypeptide(L)'
;MIKNHSDAFYDSLKANRVESAIRDNEQIEAMASQMGDTVRKRAGRQGTTAVEREFALMNTANEAAATNWLALGQYFAIKRQYPQARATYRRVIDTYTNPTDTPYREQALRALRDLDILNPPTTTTPNP
;
A
#
# COMPACT_ATOMS: atom_id res chain seq x y z
N MET A 1 -8.97 -15.32 -1.60
CA MET A 1 -9.35 -13.98 -2.12
C MET A 1 -8.17 -13.02 -2.03
N ILE A 2 -7.74 -12.57 -0.84
CA ILE A 2 -6.55 -11.69 -0.69
C ILE A 2 -5.33 -12.26 -1.44
N LYS A 3 -4.97 -13.52 -1.17
CA LYS A 3 -3.87 -14.21 -1.87
C LYS A 3 -4.03 -14.21 -3.39
N ASN A 4 -5.24 -14.41 -3.92
CA ASN A 4 -5.46 -14.46 -5.37
C ASN A 4 -5.21 -13.09 -6.01
N HIS A 5 -5.66 -12.01 -5.36
CA HIS A 5 -5.37 -10.65 -5.84
C HIS A 5 -3.89 -10.30 -5.69
N SER A 6 -3.21 -10.74 -4.63
CA SER A 6 -1.75 -10.58 -4.51
C SER A 6 -1.01 -11.33 -5.62
N ASP A 7 -1.39 -12.57 -5.91
CA ASP A 7 -0.78 -13.36 -6.98
C ASP A 7 -1.01 -12.67 -8.35
N ALA A 8 -2.24 -12.24 -8.63
CA ALA A 8 -2.58 -11.50 -9.85
C ALA A 8 -1.85 -10.14 -9.96
N PHE A 9 -1.65 -9.44 -8.85
CA PHE A 9 -0.85 -8.23 -8.77
C PHE A 9 0.58 -8.49 -9.26
N TYR A 10 1.25 -9.51 -8.71
CA TYR A 10 2.63 -9.84 -9.09
C TYR A 10 2.73 -10.31 -10.54
N ASP A 11 1.77 -11.09 -11.02
CA ASP A 11 1.74 -11.53 -12.42
C ASP A 11 1.50 -10.37 -13.40
N SER A 12 0.66 -9.40 -13.00
CA SER A 12 0.46 -8.15 -13.74
C SER A 12 1.75 -7.32 -13.79
N LEU A 13 2.47 -7.17 -12.67
CA LEU A 13 3.76 -6.47 -12.64
C LEU A 13 4.81 -7.14 -13.51
N LYS A 14 4.96 -8.47 -13.45
CA LYS A 14 5.88 -9.23 -14.32
C LYS A 14 5.55 -9.01 -15.80
N ALA A 15 4.27 -8.89 -16.13
CA ALA A 15 3.79 -8.61 -17.48
C ALA A 15 3.79 -7.11 -17.86
N ASN A 16 4.36 -6.23 -17.01
CA ASN A 16 4.35 -4.77 -17.18
C ASN A 16 2.95 -4.14 -17.28
N ARG A 17 1.90 -4.83 -16.81
CA ARG A 17 0.51 -4.35 -16.78
C ARG A 17 0.22 -3.61 -15.48
N VAL A 18 0.81 -2.42 -15.36
CA VAL A 18 0.77 -1.59 -14.14
C VAL A 18 -0.65 -1.28 -13.69
N GLU A 19 -1.54 -0.89 -14.60
CA GLU A 19 -2.93 -0.56 -14.25
C GLU A 19 -3.69 -1.77 -13.69
N SER A 20 -3.46 -2.96 -14.23
CA SER A 20 -4.06 -4.18 -13.70
C SER A 20 -3.53 -4.50 -12.31
N ALA A 21 -2.22 -4.38 -12.09
CA ALA A 21 -1.63 -4.54 -10.77
C ALA A 21 -2.26 -3.56 -9.77
N ILE A 22 -2.37 -2.28 -10.11
CA ILE A 22 -3.03 -1.26 -9.29
C ILE A 22 -4.45 -1.70 -8.91
N ARG A 23 -5.27 -2.08 -9.89
CA ARG A 23 -6.65 -2.54 -9.65
C ARG A 23 -6.72 -3.76 -8.74
N ASP A 24 -5.85 -4.75 -8.96
CA ASP A 24 -5.82 -5.95 -8.12
C ASP A 24 -5.51 -5.60 -6.66
N ASN A 25 -4.61 -4.63 -6.43
CA ASN A 25 -4.28 -4.20 -5.07
C ASN A 25 -5.40 -3.36 -4.42
N GLU A 26 -6.04 -2.50 -5.20
CA GLU A 26 -7.20 -1.72 -4.74
C GLU A 26 -8.37 -2.61 -4.30
N GLN A 27 -8.53 -3.79 -4.92
CA GLN A 27 -9.52 -4.79 -4.45
C GLN A 27 -9.16 -5.32 -3.06
N ILE A 28 -7.88 -5.51 -2.74
CA ILE A 28 -7.45 -5.93 -1.40
C ILE A 28 -7.75 -4.82 -0.38
N GLU A 29 -7.47 -3.56 -0.71
CA GLU A 29 -7.79 -2.41 0.15
C GLU A 29 -9.30 -2.28 0.37
N ALA A 30 -10.11 -2.49 -0.66
CA ALA A 30 -11.57 -2.49 -0.54
C ALA A 30 -12.05 -3.60 0.41
N MET A 31 -11.48 -4.81 0.33
CA MET A 31 -11.77 -5.88 1.28
C MET A 31 -11.39 -5.49 2.71
N ALA A 32 -10.22 -4.88 2.91
CA ALA A 32 -9.78 -4.40 4.22
C ALA A 32 -10.76 -3.36 4.79
N SER A 33 -11.16 -2.37 3.99
CA SER A 33 -12.11 -1.33 4.40
C SER A 33 -13.46 -1.92 4.81
N GLN A 34 -14.00 -2.86 4.04
CA GLN A 34 -15.27 -3.53 4.34
C GLN A 34 -15.22 -4.33 5.65
N MET A 35 -14.11 -5.03 5.90
CA MET A 35 -13.90 -5.74 7.15
C MET A 35 -13.78 -4.77 8.33
N GLY A 36 -13.06 -3.65 8.16
CA GLY A 36 -12.92 -2.61 9.18
C GLY A 36 -14.24 -1.97 9.58
N ASP A 37 -15.11 -1.67 8.61
CA ASP A 37 -16.46 -1.15 8.88
C ASP A 37 -17.32 -2.16 9.64
N THR A 38 -17.16 -3.44 9.33
CA THR A 38 -17.89 -4.54 10.00
C THR A 38 -17.42 -4.70 11.44
N VAL A 39 -16.11 -4.72 11.67
CA VAL A 39 -15.49 -4.76 13.01
C VAL A 39 -15.96 -3.58 13.84
N ARG A 40 -15.93 -2.36 13.29
CA ARG A 40 -16.38 -1.14 14.00
C ARG A 40 -17.86 -1.21 14.41
N LYS A 41 -18.73 -1.72 13.53
CA LYS A 41 -20.17 -1.87 13.83
C LYS A 41 -20.46 -2.96 14.86
N ARG A 42 -19.66 -4.04 14.90
CA ARG A 42 -19.90 -5.21 15.76
C ARG A 42 -19.19 -5.14 17.11
N ALA A 43 -18.08 -4.41 17.22
CA ALA A 43 -17.36 -4.18 18.48
C ALA A 43 -18.27 -3.57 19.56
N GLY A 44 -19.33 -2.86 19.17
CA GLY A 44 -20.33 -2.31 20.10
C GLY A 44 -21.48 -3.25 20.47
N ARG A 45 -21.57 -4.49 19.96
CA ARG A 45 -22.81 -5.30 20.06
C ARG A 45 -22.72 -6.75 20.58
N GLN A 46 -21.64 -7.53 20.47
CA GLN A 46 -21.49 -8.86 21.15
C GLN A 46 -20.23 -9.64 20.71
N GLY A 47 -19.70 -10.50 21.59
CA GLY A 47 -18.88 -11.70 21.31
C GLY A 47 -17.50 -11.50 20.68
N THR A 48 -16.44 -11.45 21.50
CA THR A 48 -15.06 -11.08 21.11
C THR A 48 -14.46 -11.92 19.97
N THR A 49 -14.75 -13.21 19.88
CA THR A 49 -14.01 -14.15 19.01
C THR A 49 -14.25 -13.95 17.50
N ALA A 50 -15.46 -13.59 17.09
CA ALA A 50 -15.77 -13.34 15.67
C ALA A 50 -15.18 -12.00 15.20
N VAL A 51 -15.24 -10.99 16.07
CA VAL A 51 -14.65 -9.66 15.83
C VAL A 51 -13.13 -9.75 15.75
N GLU A 52 -12.49 -10.54 16.61
CA GLU A 52 -11.05 -10.82 16.57
C GLU A 52 -10.61 -11.46 15.25
N ARG A 53 -11.36 -12.45 14.75
CA ARG A 53 -11.05 -13.09 13.46
C ARG A 53 -11.21 -12.12 12.29
N GLU A 54 -12.28 -11.32 12.27
CA GLU A 54 -12.50 -10.31 11.21
C GLU A 54 -11.43 -9.22 11.25
N PHE A 55 -11.02 -8.81 12.45
CA PHE A 55 -9.91 -7.86 12.63
C PHE A 55 -8.57 -8.43 12.17
N ALA A 56 -8.28 -9.71 12.46
CA ALA A 56 -7.08 -10.36 11.97
C ALA A 56 -7.06 -10.42 10.43
N LEU A 57 -8.18 -10.77 9.79
CA LEU A 57 -8.30 -10.78 8.32
C LEU A 57 -8.15 -9.38 7.71
N MET A 58 -8.72 -8.35 8.36
CA MET A 58 -8.52 -6.96 7.97
C MET A 58 -7.04 -6.58 7.99
N ASN A 59 -6.31 -6.94 9.06
CA ASN A 59 -4.89 -6.66 9.16
C ASN A 59 -4.09 -7.39 8.08
N THR A 60 -4.41 -8.66 7.79
CA THR A 60 -3.78 -9.40 6.69
C THR A 60 -4.03 -8.74 5.33
N ALA A 61 -5.23 -8.20 5.09
CA ALA A 61 -5.53 -7.46 3.86
C ALA A 61 -4.74 -6.15 3.77
N ASN A 62 -4.68 -5.38 4.86
CA ASN A 62 -3.89 -4.14 4.92
C ASN A 62 -2.40 -4.41 4.69
N GLU A 63 -1.84 -5.44 5.34
CA GLU A 63 -0.46 -5.86 5.17
C GLU A 63 -0.16 -6.26 3.71
N ALA A 64 -1.01 -7.08 3.11
CA ALA A 64 -0.86 -7.49 1.72
C ALA A 64 -0.90 -6.28 0.78
N ALA A 65 -1.85 -5.37 1.00
CA ALA A 65 -2.00 -4.17 0.19
C ALA A 65 -0.79 -3.22 0.33
N ALA A 66 -0.33 -2.96 1.55
CA ALA A 66 0.83 -2.13 1.82
C ALA A 66 2.11 -2.70 1.16
N THR A 67 2.32 -4.01 1.30
CA THR A 67 3.46 -4.71 0.71
C THR A 67 3.47 -4.61 -0.82
N ASN A 68 2.30 -4.78 -1.44
CA ASN A 68 2.16 -4.64 -2.89
C ASN A 68 2.44 -3.20 -3.36
N TRP A 69 1.98 -2.17 -2.63
CA TRP A 69 2.32 -0.79 -2.97
C TRP A 69 3.82 -0.51 -2.88
N LEU A 70 4.49 -1.04 -1.84
CA LEU A 70 5.94 -0.94 -1.73
C LEU A 70 6.65 -1.61 -2.92
N ALA A 71 6.18 -2.78 -3.34
CA ALA A 71 6.69 -3.50 -4.50
C ALA A 71 6.47 -2.72 -5.81
N LEU A 72 5.31 -2.08 -5.98
CA LEU A 72 5.03 -1.22 -7.13
C LEU A 72 5.97 0.00 -7.17
N GLY A 73 6.17 0.66 -6.03
CA GLY A 73 7.12 1.77 -5.92
C GLY A 73 8.54 1.35 -6.31
N GLN A 74 8.97 0.17 -5.86
CA GLN A 74 10.28 -0.37 -6.18
C GLN A 74 10.40 -0.73 -7.67
N TYR A 75 9.35 -1.32 -8.25
CA TYR A 75 9.28 -1.59 -9.68
C TYR A 75 9.46 -0.30 -10.51
N PHE A 76 8.79 0.79 -10.14
CA PHE A 76 8.99 2.08 -10.80
C PHE A 76 10.41 2.61 -10.61
N ALA A 77 10.99 2.49 -9.42
CA ALA A 77 12.35 2.92 -9.14
C ALA A 77 13.39 2.17 -10.00
N ILE A 78 13.26 0.84 -10.13
CA ILE A 78 14.10 0.01 -11.01
C ILE A 78 14.00 0.46 -12.47
N LYS A 79 12.79 0.81 -12.92
CA LYS A 79 12.54 1.34 -14.26
C LYS A 79 12.90 2.82 -14.43
N ARG A 80 13.50 3.45 -13.41
CA ARG A 80 13.85 4.88 -13.37
C ARG A 80 12.65 5.81 -13.56
N GLN A 81 11.45 5.32 -13.31
CA GLN A 81 10.20 6.08 -13.29
C GLN A 81 10.05 6.75 -11.91
N TYR A 82 11.02 7.60 -11.58
CA TYR A 82 11.16 8.18 -10.25
C TYR A 82 9.94 9.01 -9.78
N PRO A 83 9.27 9.82 -10.64
CA PRO A 83 8.06 10.52 -10.22
C PRO A 83 6.93 9.56 -9.78
N GLN A 84 6.73 8.47 -10.54
CA GLN A 84 5.75 7.45 -10.21
C GLN A 84 6.13 6.71 -8.92
N ALA A 85 7.40 6.32 -8.77
CA ALA A 85 7.91 5.68 -7.56
C ALA A 85 7.66 6.56 -6.32
N ARG A 86 7.96 7.87 -6.42
CA ARG A 86 7.69 8.84 -5.35
C ARG A 86 6.21 8.91 -4.99
N ALA A 87 5.34 9.04 -5.99
CA ALA A 87 3.91 9.10 -5.77
C ALA A 87 3.41 7.83 -5.06
N THR A 88 3.89 6.65 -5.46
CA THR A 88 3.54 5.39 -4.83
C THR A 88 4.00 5.30 -3.38
N TYR A 89 5.25 5.65 -3.07
CA TYR A 89 5.73 5.65 -1.68
C TYR A 89 5.05 6.70 -0.80
N ARG A 90 4.76 7.88 -1.35
CA ARG A 90 3.99 8.91 -0.65
C ARG A 90 2.59 8.41 -0.29
N ARG A 91 1.91 7.74 -1.22
CA ARG A 91 0.62 7.09 -0.96
C ARG A 91 0.70 6.11 0.20
N VAL A 92 1.74 5.26 0.27
CA VAL A 92 1.90 4.33 1.41
C VAL A 92 2.00 5.09 2.74
N ILE A 93 2.77 6.18 2.77
CA ILE A 93 2.95 6.99 3.98
C ILE A 93 1.64 7.64 4.44
N ASP A 94 0.84 8.11 3.48
CA ASP A 94 -0.39 8.87 3.74
C ASP A 94 -1.59 7.95 4.05
N THR A 95 -1.64 6.75 3.44
CA THR A 95 -2.74 5.79 3.64
C THR A 95 -2.60 4.98 4.93
N TYR A 96 -1.40 4.45 5.19
CA TYR A 96 -1.20 3.41 6.21
C TYR A 96 -0.80 3.98 7.57
N THR A 97 -1.68 4.78 8.18
CA THR A 97 -1.34 5.60 9.36
C THR A 97 -1.47 4.91 10.71
N ASN A 98 -1.95 3.66 10.76
CA ASN A 98 -2.15 2.96 12.03
C ASN A 98 -0.81 2.54 12.66
N PRO A 99 -0.75 2.35 13.99
CA PRO A 99 0.48 1.91 14.66
C PRO A 99 1.04 0.59 14.11
N THR A 100 0.18 -0.34 13.71
CA THR A 100 0.55 -1.64 13.12
C THR A 100 1.23 -1.49 11.76
N ASP A 101 1.00 -0.37 11.07
CA ASP A 101 1.47 -0.16 9.70
C ASP A 101 2.80 0.60 9.64
N THR A 102 3.33 0.99 10.81
CA THR A 102 4.60 1.70 10.96
C THR A 102 5.75 1.12 10.13
N PRO A 103 5.97 -0.20 10.07
CA PRO A 103 7.05 -0.77 9.26
C PRO A 103 6.96 -0.40 7.78
N TYR A 104 5.76 -0.40 7.19
CA TYR A 104 5.57 -0.07 5.78
C TYR A 104 5.83 1.41 5.51
N ARG A 105 5.41 2.29 6.42
CA ARG A 105 5.68 3.73 6.33
C ARG A 105 7.17 4.03 6.42
N GLU A 106 7.88 3.38 7.35
CA GLU A 106 9.32 3.55 7.47
C GLU A 106 10.05 3.08 6.21
N GLN A 107 9.63 1.94 5.64
CA GLN A 107 10.20 1.43 4.41
C GLN A 107 9.96 2.39 3.23
N ALA A 108 8.73 2.93 3.09
CA ALA A 108 8.42 3.94 2.08
C ALA A 108 9.22 5.24 2.28
N LEU A 109 9.40 5.69 3.53
CA LEU A 109 10.20 6.87 3.86
C LEU A 109 11.67 6.68 3.49
N ARG A 110 12.25 5.52 3.78
CA ARG A 110 13.63 5.20 3.37
C ARG A 110 13.75 5.20 1.85
N ALA A 111 12.83 4.52 1.16
CA ALA A 111 12.83 4.49 -0.30
C ALA A 111 12.68 5.88 -0.94
N LEU A 112 11.87 6.77 -0.35
CA LEU A 112 11.79 8.17 -0.80
C LEU A 112 13.12 8.91 -0.65
N ARG A 113 13.83 8.73 0.48
CA ARG A 113 15.16 9.34 0.66
C ARG A 113 16.16 8.83 -0.37
N ASP A 114 16.14 7.53 -0.65
CA ASP A 114 17.00 6.94 -1.67
C ASP A 114 16.69 7.51 -3.06
N LEU A 115 15.40 7.68 -3.39
CA LEU A 115 14.98 8.32 -4.64
C LEU A 115 15.45 9.78 -4.74
N ASP A 116 15.43 10.53 -3.64
CA ASP A 116 15.85 11.93 -3.62
C ASP A 116 17.37 12.08 -3.77
N ILE A 117 18.15 11.09 -3.35
CA ILE A 117 19.59 11.02 -3.66
C ILE A 117 19.81 10.72 -5.15
N LEU A 118 19.05 9.78 -5.71
CA LEU A 118 19.21 9.34 -7.11
C LEU A 118 18.69 10.35 -8.14
N ASN A 119 17.64 11.10 -7.80
CA ASN A 119 16.99 12.06 -8.67
C ASN A 119 16.38 13.18 -7.82
N PRO A 120 17.15 14.18 -7.37
CA PRO A 120 16.62 15.21 -6.48
C PRO A 120 15.39 15.89 -7.10
N PRO A 121 14.34 16.15 -6.31
CA PRO A 121 13.18 16.88 -6.81
C PRO A 121 13.64 18.24 -7.33
N THR A 122 13.29 18.58 -8.55
CA THR A 122 13.58 19.89 -9.13
C THR A 122 12.84 20.94 -8.32
N THR A 123 13.52 21.61 -7.40
CA THR A 123 12.99 22.81 -6.75
C THR A 123 12.99 23.91 -7.80
N THR A 124 11.86 24.08 -8.50
CA THR A 124 11.62 25.30 -9.26
C THR A 124 11.58 26.43 -8.25
N THR A 125 12.71 27.12 -8.09
CA THR A 125 12.79 28.38 -7.36
C THR A 125 11.99 29.39 -8.17
N PRO A 126 10.89 29.96 -7.64
CA PRO A 126 10.30 31.12 -8.29
C PRO A 126 11.31 32.26 -8.17
N ASN A 127 11.82 32.73 -9.30
CA ASN A 127 12.67 33.93 -9.34
C ASN A 127 11.87 35.11 -8.72
N PRO A 128 12.52 35.95 -7.90
CA PRO A 128 11.90 37.15 -7.32
C PRO A 128 11.53 38.20 -8.37
#